data_AF-A0A368YD40-F1
#
_entry.id   AF-A0A368YD40-F1
#
_cell.length_a   1.000
_cell.length_b   1.000
_cell.length_c   1.000
_cell.angle_alpha   90.00
_cell.angle_beta   90.00
_cell.angle_gamma   90.00
#
_symmetry.space_group_name_H-M   'P 1'
#
loop_
_entity.id
_entity.type
_entity.pdbx_description
1 polymer ?
#
loop_
_entity_poly.entity_id
_entity_poly.type
_entity_poly.pdbx_seq_one_letter_code
_entity_poly.pdbx_strand_id
1 'polypeptide(L)' 'MKLEYLVLILFIISLFFDWRKYKKDMKKAISENEIRPIFVRFLLTVILFLLLLVVIIF' A
#
# COMPACT_ATOMS: atom_id res chain seq x y z
N MET A 1 0.10 -17.95 -18.25
CA MET A 1 0.29 -16.63 -17.59
C MET A 1 1.54 -16.71 -16.73
N LYS A 2 2.50 -15.80 -16.89
CA LYS A 2 3.70 -15.79 -16.04
C LYS A 2 3.33 -15.46 -14.60
N LEU A 3 4.00 -16.11 -13.63
CA LEU A 3 3.80 -15.94 -12.20
C LEU A 3 3.86 -14.46 -11.76
N GLU A 4 4.72 -13.68 -12.42
CA GLU A 4 4.91 -12.24 -12.26
C GLU A 4 3.60 -11.45 -12.31
N TYR A 5 2.73 -11.74 -13.29
CA TYR A 5 1.47 -11.03 -13.46
C TYR A 5 0.47 -11.37 -12.34
N LEU A 6 0.49 -12.61 -11.85
CA LEU A 6 -0.36 -13.03 -10.75
C LEU A 6 0.06 -12.34 -9.45
N VAL A 7 1.37 -12.25 -9.19
CA VAL A 7 1.93 -11.49 -8.05
C VAL A 7 1.57 -10.01 -8.16
N LEU A 8 1.71 -9.41 -9.34
CA LEU A 8 1.36 -8.02 -9.59
C LEU A 8 -0.13 -7.74 -9.29
N ILE A 9 -1.03 -8.59 -9.77
CA ILE A 9 -2.48 -8.45 -9.54
C ILE A 9 -2.79 -8.55 -8.05
N LEU A 10 -2.21 -9.53 -7.34
CA LEU A 10 -2.39 -9.67 -5.89
C LEU A 10 -1.90 -8.43 -5.14
N PHE A 11 -0.77 -7.85 -5.55
CA PHE A 11 -0.25 -6.63 -4.95
C PHE A 11 -1.13 -5.40 -5.22
N ILE A 12 -1.65 -5.25 -6.44
CA ILE A 12 -2.59 -4.17 -6.79
C ILE A 12 -3.85 -4.27 -5.94
N ILE A 13 -4.39 -5.48 -5.77
CA ILE A 13 -5.55 -5.72 -4.90
C ILE A 13 -5.21 -5.34 -3.46
N SER A 14 -4.04 -5.75 -2.94
CA SER A 14 -3.60 -5.38 -1.59
C SER A 14 -3.46 -3.87 -1.42
N LEU A 15 -2.86 -3.18 -2.39
CA LEU A 15 -2.69 -1.72 -2.37
C LEU A 15 -4.03 -1.01 -2.33
N PHE A 16 -5.02 -1.53 -3.06
CA PHE A 16 -6.39 -1.01 -3.04
C PHE A 16 -7.07 -1.18 -1.68
N PHE A 17 -6.88 -2.33 -1.02
CA PHE A 17 -7.39 -2.54 0.34
C PHE A 17 -6.70 -1.62 1.36
N ASP A 18 -5.38 -1.47 1.28
CA ASP A 18 -4.62 -0.56 2.14
C ASP A 18 -5.00 0.90 1.93
N TRP A 19 -5.26 1.32 0.69
CA TRP A 19 -5.80 2.65 0.40
C TRP A 19 -7.16 2.88 1.05
N ARG A 20 -8.09 1.92 0.93
CA ARG A 20 -9.40 2.01 1.58
C ARG A 20 -9.27 2.07 3.10
N LYS A 21 -8.37 1.27 3.67
CA LYS A 21 -8.08 1.25 5.11
C LYS A 21 -7.48 2.57 5.58
N TYR A 22 -6.46 3.08 4.89
CA TYR A 22 -5.86 4.39 5.13
C TYR A 22 -6.92 5.50 5.13
N LYS A 23 -7.79 5.55 4.11
CA LYS A 23 -8.87 6.56 4.04
C LYS A 23 -9.85 6.44 5.21
N LYS A 24 -10.17 5.22 5.64
CA LYS A 24 -11.07 4.98 6.78
C LYS A 24 -10.42 5.40 8.10
N ASP A 25 -9.17 5.06 8.30
CA ASP A 25 -8.44 5.32 9.55
C ASP A 25 -8.09 6.81 9.68
N MET A 26 -7.71 7.47 8.58
CA MET A 26 -7.50 8.93 8.54
C MET A 26 -8.76 9.72 8.87
N LYS A 27 -9.95 9.24 8.47
CA LYS A 27 -11.22 9.89 8.84
C LYS A 27 -11.53 9.81 10.33
N LYS A 28 -10.92 8.87 11.05
CA LYS A 28 -11.13 8.65 12.49
C LYS A 28 -10.05 9.29 13.35
N ALA A 29 -8.88 9.57 12.78
CA ALA A 29 -7.77 10.17 13.49
C ALA A 29 -8.07 11.65 13.78
N ILE A 30 -7.92 12.06 15.04
CA ILE A 30 -8.20 13.42 15.50
C ILE A 30 -6.88 14.17 15.78
N SER A 31 -5.84 13.45 16.18
CA SER A 31 -4.54 14.03 16.54
C SER A 31 -3.40 13.62 15.60
N GLU A 32 -2.38 14.47 15.51
CA GLU A 32 -1.17 14.20 14.70
C GLU A 32 -0.47 12.89 15.11
N ASN A 33 -0.51 12.56 16.41
CA ASN A 33 0.06 11.34 16.96
C ASN A 33 -0.63 10.06 16.44
N GLU A 34 -1.91 10.16 16.03
CA GLU A 34 -2.65 9.06 15.40
C GLU A 34 -2.46 9.05 13.89
N ILE A 35 -2.38 10.22 13.25
CA ILE A 35 -2.20 10.39 11.80
C ILE A 35 -0.85 9.84 11.34
N ARG A 36 0.23 10.17 12.06
CA ARG A 36 1.60 9.77 11.68
C ARG A 36 1.76 8.26 11.46
N PRO A 37 1.39 7.37 12.40
CA PRO A 37 1.53 5.93 12.18
C PRO A 37 0.61 5.40 11.07
N ILE A 38 -0.59 5.99 10.87
CA ILE A 38 -1.50 5.62 9.77
C ILE A 38 -0.87 5.96 8.42
N PHE A 39 -0.32 7.16 8.29
CA PHE A 39 0.36 7.62 7.08
C PHE A 39 1.62 6.81 6.79
N VAL A 40 2.49 6.61 7.78
CA VAL A 40 3.73 5.83 7.62
C VAL A 40 3.44 4.40 7.17
N ARG A 41 2.41 3.76 7.74
CA ARG A 41 2.00 2.41 7.34
C ARG A 41 1.56 2.36 5.88
N PHE A 42 0.73 3.31 5.45
CA PHE A 42 0.29 3.37 4.05
C PHE A 42 1.45 3.70 3.09
N LEU A 43 2.32 4.64 3.47
CA LEU A 43 3.50 5.01 2.69
C LEU A 43 4.43 3.82 2.47
N LEU A 44 4.63 3.00 3.50
CA LEU A 44 5.47 1.81 3.41
C LEU A 44 4.91 0.78 2.42
N THR A 45 3.59 0.57 2.38
CA THR A 45 2.93 -0.27 1.37
C THR A 45 3.22 0.26 -0.05
N VAL A 46 3.14 1.58 -0.25
CA VAL A 46 3.43 2.20 -1.56
C VAL A 46 4.89 2.01 -1.98
N ILE A 47 5.83 2.19 -1.04
CA ILE A 47 7.27 1.97 -1.30
C ILE A 47 7.52 0.51 -1.68
N LEU A 48 6.93 -0.46 -0.96
CA LEU A 48 7.06 -1.88 -1.29
C LEU A 48 6.50 -2.21 -2.68
N PHE A 49 5.39 -1.58 -3.07
CA PHE A 49 4.83 -1.75 -4.41
C PHE A 49 5.77 -1.20 -5.50
N LEU A 50 6.37 -0.03 -5.28
CA LEU A 50 7.36 0.52 -6.22
C LEU A 50 8.60 -0.37 -6.35
N LEU A 51 9.10 -0.92 -5.24
CA LEU A 51 10.21 -1.87 -5.25
C LEU A 51 9.84 -3.15 -6.03
N LEU A 52 8.63 -3.67 -5.84
CA LEU A 52 8.14 -4.81 -6.61
C LEU A 52 8.11 -4.51 -8.11
N LEU A 53 7.67 -3.30 -8.51
CA LEU A 53 7.69 -2.90 -9.92
C LEU A 53 9.11 -2.90 -10.49
N VAL A 54 10.08 -2.38 -9.74
CA VAL A 54 11.49 -2.41 -10.14
C VAL A 54 11.96 -3.85 -10.35
N VAL A 55 11.66 -4.76 -9.41
CA VAL A 55 12.04 -6.18 -9.50
C VAL A 55 11.38 -6.92 -10.67
N ILE A 56 10.18 -6.49 -11.10
CA ILE A 56 9.50 -7.11 -12.25
C ILE A 56 10.03 -6.55 -13.58
N ILE A 57 10.52 -5.31 -13.59
CA ILE A 57 11.00 -4.63 -14.80
C ILE A 57 12.45 -5.01 -15.15
N PHE A 58 13.32 -5.15 -14.14
CA PHE A 58 14.76 -5.46 -14.28
C PHE A 58 15.04 -6.93 -14.02
#